data_AF-A0AAV6TLP1-F1
#
_entry.id   AF-A0AAV6TLP1-F1
#
_cell.length_a   1.000
_cell.length_b   1.000
_cell.length_c   1.000
_cell.angle_alpha   90.00
_cell.angle_beta   90.00
_cell.angle_gamma   90.00
#
_symmetry.space_group_name_H-M   'P 1'
#
loop_
_entity.id
_entity.type
_entity.pdbx_description
1 polymer ?
#
loop_
_entity_poly.entity_id
_entity_poly.type
_entity_poly.pdbx_seq_one_letter_code
_entity_poly.pdbx_strand_id
1 'polypeptide(L)'
;MSSTAMFSYPNDFNISGSKKNDKLHTESIDGDNNEIFVEDVKMLQSKSNNHINNRVSAEDVKMLHSNSNNGFNNGVSVEGVKMLHSDSNEGFNNGVYAEDTNMLHNNSSNGCNNGVSAEDVQMLHSKYKNGVSAEAVKKLHSKSVLVSDELTAKDLQSLFEDQICVLHIRNFIPQEVTGKLNNFLQEKGSEEYTHEVRNKDGSTELQYFGVNRFGRPLNSTYNDPTGESLKKYFADALPTMQAIRRAVHPCLSPIDKLRVELDELWTGKVNVATLNGKKTFCGIGRIMPASLSSLSAIQPHFDAVPTSYFPTIFKQFAANVYLNVPHQGGELEIWNVPPVDVSDENFTIPADWRSALPTSIIVKPGPGDLLLLNTRRPHAITKFAGTEPRTSVQTFIGLTKESDVILWV
;
A
#
# COMPACT_ATOMS: atom_id res chain seq x y z
N MET A 1 62.04 12.78 -21.00
CA MET A 1 61.67 13.95 -21.83
C MET A 1 60.21 14.25 -21.51
N SER A 2 59.94 15.09 -20.49
CA SER A 2 59.83 16.58 -20.54
C SER A 2 58.53 17.01 -21.21
N SER A 3 57.70 17.96 -20.76
CA SER A 3 57.52 18.85 -19.59
C SER A 3 56.06 19.37 -19.69
N THR A 4 55.29 19.70 -18.64
CA THR A 4 55.28 20.87 -17.74
C THR A 4 55.21 22.27 -18.39
N ALA A 5 54.33 23.10 -17.80
CA ALA A 5 54.22 24.58 -17.72
C ALA A 5 53.19 25.25 -18.65
N MET A 6 52.18 26.04 -18.21
CA MET A 6 52.03 27.20 -17.27
C MET A 6 52.41 28.59 -17.84
N PHE A 7 51.60 29.59 -17.40
CA PHE A 7 51.67 31.07 -17.50
C PHE A 7 51.20 31.74 -18.82
N SER A 8 50.67 32.98 -18.88
CA SER A 8 49.92 33.91 -18.00
C SER A 8 49.66 35.22 -18.80
N TYR A 9 48.57 35.95 -18.49
CA TYR A 9 48.25 37.41 -18.58
C TYR A 9 48.98 38.38 -19.55
N PRO A 10 48.28 39.44 -20.05
CA PRO A 10 48.22 40.78 -19.38
C PRO A 10 46.81 41.42 -19.36
N ASN A 11 46.34 42.11 -18.30
CA ASN A 11 46.52 43.51 -17.86
C ASN A 11 45.86 44.61 -18.73
N ASP A 12 44.96 45.41 -18.11
CA ASP A 12 44.84 46.91 -18.18
C ASP A 12 43.57 47.36 -17.39
N PHE A 13 43.67 47.99 -16.20
CA PHE A 13 43.68 49.45 -15.87
C PHE A 13 42.37 50.23 -16.21
N ASN A 14 41.75 51.15 -15.43
CA ASN A 14 41.78 51.65 -14.03
C ASN A 14 40.75 52.84 -13.88
N ILE A 15 40.48 53.30 -12.64
CA ILE A 15 39.98 54.65 -12.18
C ILE A 15 38.43 54.88 -12.25
N SER A 16 37.65 55.45 -11.30
CA SER A 16 37.74 56.20 -10.02
C SER A 16 36.35 56.11 -9.31
N GLY A 17 36.12 56.39 -8.01
CA GLY A 17 36.96 56.90 -6.95
C GLY A 17 36.20 57.18 -5.63
N SER A 18 37.01 57.37 -4.57
CA SER A 18 36.77 58.08 -3.30
C SER A 18 35.73 57.50 -2.30
N LYS A 19 35.95 57.45 -0.97
CA LYS A 19 37.04 57.86 -0.07
C LYS A 19 36.75 57.31 1.36
N LYS A 20 37.82 57.12 2.15
CA LYS A 20 37.97 56.88 3.61
C LYS A 20 37.86 55.42 4.11
N ASN A 21 38.99 54.77 4.43
CA ASN A 21 39.79 54.80 5.69
C ASN A 21 39.08 54.00 6.83
N ASP A 22 39.65 53.02 7.53
CA ASP A 22 41.06 52.70 7.83
C ASP A 22 41.32 51.19 8.09
N LYS A 23 42.60 50.83 7.88
CA LYS A 23 43.48 49.72 8.33
C LYS A 23 43.00 48.84 9.51
N LEU A 24 43.01 47.49 9.43
CA LEU A 24 44.09 46.47 9.40
C LEU A 24 44.54 45.93 10.78
N HIS A 25 44.69 44.60 10.84
CA HIS A 25 45.44 43.73 11.79
C HIS A 25 44.76 43.31 13.10
N THR A 26 44.30 42.05 13.18
CA THR A 26 44.96 40.83 13.73
C THR A 26 45.25 40.90 15.22
N GLU A 27 44.48 40.15 16.03
CA GLU A 27 44.96 39.17 17.01
C GLU A 27 43.77 38.51 17.71
N SER A 28 43.89 37.22 18.02
CA SER A 28 42.96 36.50 18.89
C SER A 28 43.24 36.88 20.35
N ILE A 29 42.20 37.02 21.17
CA ILE A 29 42.05 36.43 22.51
C ILE A 29 40.75 37.02 23.11
N ASP A 30 39.89 36.09 23.53
CA ASP A 30 38.83 36.14 24.54
C ASP A 30 37.96 37.38 24.75
N GLY A 31 36.66 37.11 24.82
CA GLY A 31 35.77 37.82 25.74
C GLY A 31 34.85 38.84 25.11
N ASP A 32 33.58 38.66 25.44
CA ASP A 32 32.57 39.68 25.64
C ASP A 32 31.63 40.08 24.49
N ASN A 33 30.38 39.79 24.79
CA ASN A 33 29.15 40.16 24.13
C ASN A 33 29.10 41.68 23.90
N ASN A 34 28.99 42.13 22.65
CA ASN A 34 28.37 43.42 22.38
C ASN A 34 26.85 43.21 22.33
N GLU A 35 26.21 43.43 23.48
CA GLU A 35 24.78 43.68 23.59
C GLU A 35 24.42 44.92 22.77
N ILE A 36 23.45 44.79 21.86
CA ILE A 36 22.79 45.96 21.27
C ILE A 36 21.75 46.42 22.28
N PHE A 37 21.90 47.64 22.81
CA PHE A 37 20.96 48.20 23.77
C PHE A 37 19.58 48.44 23.11
N VAL A 38 18.51 48.22 23.90
CA VAL A 38 17.09 48.27 23.50
C VAL A 38 16.67 49.58 22.82
N GLU A 39 17.40 50.67 23.06
CA GLU A 39 17.13 51.99 22.48
C GLU A 39 17.53 52.10 21.00
N ASP A 40 18.51 51.33 20.54
CA ASP A 40 18.95 51.31 19.13
C ASP A 40 17.95 50.55 18.24
N VAL A 41 17.27 49.54 18.78
CA VAL A 41 16.23 48.77 18.06
C VAL A 41 14.98 49.61 17.82
N LYS A 42 14.61 50.47 18.78
CA LYS A 42 13.46 51.39 18.62
C LYS A 42 13.70 52.44 17.54
N MET A 43 14.95 52.87 17.34
CA MET A 43 15.28 53.85 16.31
C MET A 43 15.21 53.24 14.90
N LEU A 44 15.64 51.99 14.74
CA LEU A 44 15.64 51.26 13.46
C LEU A 44 14.22 50.86 12.98
N GLN A 45 13.26 50.68 13.89
CA GLN A 45 11.87 50.39 13.52
C GLN A 45 11.09 51.62 13.02
N SER A 46 11.57 52.84 13.24
CA SER A 46 10.84 54.05 12.85
C SER A 46 11.05 54.51 11.41
N LYS A 47 12.03 53.95 10.67
CA LYS A 47 12.41 54.47 9.33
C LYS A 47 12.76 53.42 8.25
N SER A 48 12.40 52.16 8.38
CA SER A 48 12.84 51.14 7.41
C SER A 48 11.76 50.10 7.07
N ASN A 49 11.30 50.11 5.81
CA ASN A 49 10.53 49.04 5.16
C ASN A 49 11.46 47.90 4.69
N ASN A 50 12.37 47.42 5.53
CA ASN A 50 13.21 46.28 5.18
C ASN A 50 13.14 45.19 6.24
N HIS A 51 12.87 43.96 5.78
CA HIS A 51 12.98 42.73 6.55
C HIS A 51 14.40 42.58 7.13
N ILE A 52 14.51 42.48 8.45
CA ILE A 52 15.76 42.14 9.13
C ILE A 52 15.70 40.66 9.49
N ASN A 53 16.57 39.86 8.87
CA ASN A 53 16.84 38.49 9.27
C ASN A 53 17.92 38.51 10.36
N ASN A 54 17.55 38.33 11.63
CA ASN A 54 18.48 38.02 12.70
C ASN A 54 17.91 36.96 13.64
N ARG A 55 18.79 36.08 14.13
CA ARG A 55 18.49 35.09 15.17
C ARG A 55 18.29 35.82 16.50
N VAL A 56 17.18 35.53 17.16
CA VAL A 56 16.81 36.07 18.47
C VAL A 56 17.10 34.98 19.53
N SER A 57 17.68 35.36 20.66
CA SER A 57 18.01 34.41 21.74
C SER A 57 16.75 34.00 22.51
N ALA A 58 16.81 32.88 23.25
CA ALA A 58 15.65 32.34 23.97
C ALA A 58 15.12 33.29 25.07
N GLU A 59 16.00 34.05 25.73
CA GLU A 59 15.64 35.08 26.71
C GLU A 59 14.84 36.24 26.09
N ASP A 60 15.21 36.68 24.88
CA ASP A 60 14.54 37.79 24.19
C ASP A 60 13.11 37.43 23.76
N VAL A 61 12.89 36.17 23.37
CA VAL A 61 11.55 35.64 23.04
C VAL A 61 10.66 35.66 24.29
N LYS A 62 11.22 35.32 25.46
CA LYS A 62 10.49 35.27 26.73
C LYS A 62 10.02 36.66 27.18
N MET A 63 10.81 37.71 26.95
CA MET A 63 10.40 39.10 27.22
C MET A 63 9.34 39.61 26.24
N LEU A 64 9.45 39.29 24.95
CA LEU A 64 8.51 39.76 23.92
C LEU A 64 7.10 39.16 24.07
N HIS A 65 6.98 37.95 24.61
CA HIS A 65 5.69 37.30 24.87
C HIS A 65 4.88 37.93 26.01
N SER A 66 5.50 38.74 26.87
CA SER A 66 4.79 39.39 27.98
C SER A 66 4.03 40.67 27.58
N ASN A 67 4.24 41.21 26.36
CA ASN A 67 3.72 42.53 25.98
C ASN A 67 3.23 42.67 24.52
N SER A 68 2.85 41.58 23.84
CA SER A 68 2.43 41.65 22.43
C SER A 68 1.22 40.78 22.11
N ASN A 69 0.19 41.38 21.52
CA ASN A 69 -1.00 40.71 20.97
C ASN A 69 -0.90 40.43 19.45
N ASN A 70 0.31 40.44 18.87
CA ASN A 70 0.50 40.23 17.44
C ASN A 70 1.42 39.02 17.18
N GLY A 71 0.99 38.16 16.25
CA GLY A 71 1.69 36.94 15.87
C GLY A 71 2.97 37.19 15.07
N PHE A 72 3.97 36.35 15.31
CA PHE A 72 5.24 36.34 14.57
C PHE A 72 5.36 35.06 13.74
N ASN A 73 5.93 35.19 12.54
CA ASN A 73 6.22 34.10 11.62
C ASN A 73 7.75 33.94 11.55
N ASN A 74 8.35 33.20 12.49
CA ASN A 74 9.78 32.87 12.48
C ASN A 74 10.01 31.46 13.08
N GLY A 75 10.73 30.61 12.35
CA GLY A 75 10.98 29.21 12.71
C GLY A 75 11.91 29.05 13.92
N VAL A 76 11.51 28.18 14.85
CA VAL A 76 12.27 27.82 16.05
C VAL A 76 13.15 26.60 15.77
N SER A 77 14.43 26.66 16.12
CA SER A 77 15.35 25.52 15.97
C SER A 77 15.04 24.38 16.97
N VAL A 78 15.35 23.14 16.59
CA VAL A 78 15.04 21.90 17.34
C VAL A 78 15.58 21.89 18.78
N GLU A 79 16.71 22.53 19.06
CA GLU A 79 17.22 22.73 20.43
C GLU A 79 16.31 23.63 21.29
N GLY A 80 15.67 24.66 20.70
CA GLY A 80 14.72 25.54 21.40
C GLY A 80 13.41 24.85 21.79
N VAL A 81 12.97 23.89 20.97
CA VAL A 81 11.79 23.07 21.25
C VAL A 81 12.06 22.13 22.43
N LYS A 82 13.27 21.53 22.52
CA LYS A 82 13.64 20.66 23.64
C LYS A 82 13.67 21.36 24.99
N MET A 83 14.04 22.64 25.04
CA MET A 83 14.03 23.41 26.30
C MET A 83 12.61 23.76 26.77
N LEU A 84 11.69 24.04 25.85
CA LEU A 84 10.30 24.38 26.18
C LEU A 84 9.49 23.20 26.75
N HIS A 85 9.94 21.97 26.52
CA HIS A 85 9.26 20.76 27.01
C HIS A 85 9.62 20.35 28.45
N SER A 86 10.50 21.09 29.13
CA SER A 86 10.93 20.73 30.49
C SER A 86 10.17 21.44 31.63
N ASP A 87 9.48 22.57 31.38
CA ASP A 87 8.91 23.39 32.46
C ASP A 87 7.54 24.03 32.15
N SER A 88 6.56 23.27 31.65
CA SER A 88 5.16 23.72 31.77
C SER A 88 4.16 22.58 31.94
N ASN A 89 3.35 22.70 33.00
CA ASN A 89 2.30 21.77 33.39
C ASN A 89 0.91 22.31 32.97
N GLU A 90 0.86 23.02 31.84
CA GLU A 90 -0.34 23.68 31.32
C GLU A 90 -0.59 23.16 29.91
N GLY A 91 -1.78 22.60 29.68
CA GLY A 91 -2.17 22.00 28.41
C GLY A 91 -2.29 23.04 27.30
N PHE A 92 -1.67 22.79 26.16
CA PHE A 92 -1.88 23.56 24.94
C PHE A 92 -2.57 22.71 23.87
N ASN A 93 -3.69 23.23 23.38
CA ASN A 93 -4.55 22.61 22.39
C ASN A 93 -4.35 23.35 21.06
N ASN A 94 -3.29 23.02 20.31
CA ASN A 94 -3.08 23.59 18.98
C ASN A 94 -2.95 22.45 17.96
N GLY A 95 -3.97 22.32 17.11
CA GLY A 95 -3.94 21.44 15.96
C GLY A 95 -2.90 21.90 14.95
N VAL A 96 -2.15 20.94 14.42
CA VAL A 96 -1.23 21.14 13.32
C VAL A 96 -2.08 21.35 12.06
N TYR A 97 -1.98 22.52 11.44
CA TYR A 97 -2.72 22.84 10.22
C TYR A 97 -2.04 22.18 9.02
N ALA A 98 -2.81 21.90 7.96
CA ALA A 98 -2.37 21.16 6.76
C ALA A 98 -1.11 21.75 6.06
N GLU A 99 -0.74 22.98 6.36
CA GLU A 99 0.46 23.65 5.85
C GLU A 99 1.75 23.16 6.53
N ASP A 100 1.70 22.69 7.78
CA ASP A 100 2.84 22.16 8.52
C ASP A 100 3.30 20.78 8.02
N THR A 101 2.38 20.00 7.45
CA THR A 101 2.68 18.70 6.83
C THR A 101 3.64 18.83 5.65
N ASN A 102 3.58 19.93 4.89
CA ASN A 102 4.45 20.16 3.74
C ASN A 102 5.91 20.46 4.13
N MET A 103 6.17 21.01 5.32
CA MET A 103 7.54 21.26 5.78
C MET A 103 8.27 20.01 6.28
N LEU A 104 7.54 18.99 6.77
CA LEU A 104 8.13 17.72 7.19
C LEU A 104 8.68 16.89 6.01
N HIS A 105 8.23 17.16 4.78
CA HIS A 105 8.66 16.44 3.58
C HIS A 105 10.03 16.86 3.02
N ASN A 106 10.58 18.03 3.37
CA ASN A 106 11.75 18.58 2.68
C ASN A 106 13.11 18.37 3.36
N ASN A 107 13.18 17.84 4.59
CA ASN A 107 14.44 17.75 5.34
C ASN A 107 14.88 16.32 5.74
N SER A 108 14.31 15.26 5.15
CA SER A 108 14.77 13.89 5.38
C SER A 108 15.69 13.40 4.27
N SER A 109 16.99 13.64 4.39
CA SER A 109 18.04 12.98 3.61
C SER A 109 18.32 11.56 4.13
N ASN A 110 17.27 10.74 4.28
CA ASN A 110 17.33 9.28 4.39
C ASN A 110 15.93 8.70 4.13
N GLY A 111 15.85 7.76 3.18
CA GLY A 111 14.59 7.30 2.58
C GLY A 111 13.66 6.59 3.56
N CYS A 112 12.49 7.19 3.79
CA CYS A 112 11.27 6.58 4.30
C CYS A 112 10.07 7.47 3.88
N ASN A 113 9.66 7.41 2.62
CA ASN A 113 8.48 8.12 2.11
C ASN A 113 7.26 7.18 2.13
N ASN A 114 6.67 6.98 3.32
CA ASN A 114 5.36 6.33 3.45
C ASN A 114 4.39 7.37 4.03
N GLY A 115 3.62 8.02 3.15
CA GLY A 115 2.62 9.02 3.55
C GLY A 115 1.52 8.37 4.38
N VAL A 116 1.19 8.99 5.51
CA VAL A 116 0.04 8.64 6.37
C VAL A 116 -1.16 9.42 5.84
N SER A 117 -2.31 8.77 5.61
CA SER A 117 -3.52 9.46 5.13
C SER A 117 -4.12 10.38 6.20
N ALA A 118 -4.85 11.42 5.80
CA ALA A 118 -5.51 12.33 6.74
C ALA A 118 -6.55 11.61 7.63
N GLU A 119 -7.19 10.56 7.11
CA GLU A 119 -8.12 9.70 7.85
C GLU A 119 -7.40 8.84 8.90
N ASP A 120 -6.22 8.30 8.58
CA ASP A 120 -5.38 7.59 9.54
C ASP A 120 -4.92 8.50 10.67
N VAL A 121 -4.57 9.76 10.35
CA VAL A 121 -4.22 10.79 11.34
C VAL A 121 -5.42 11.14 12.22
N GLN A 122 -6.63 11.30 11.66
CA GLN A 122 -7.83 11.57 12.46
C GLN A 122 -8.20 10.40 13.39
N MET A 123 -8.12 9.17 12.90
CA MET A 123 -8.32 7.97 13.70
C MET A 123 -7.30 7.91 14.86
N LEU A 124 -6.04 8.23 14.57
CA LEU A 124 -4.97 8.27 15.57
C LEU A 124 -5.17 9.37 16.62
N HIS A 125 -5.62 10.56 16.23
CA HIS A 125 -5.96 11.66 17.14
C HIS A 125 -7.14 11.30 18.06
N SER A 126 -8.13 10.55 17.56
CA SER A 126 -9.25 10.08 18.39
C SER A 126 -8.81 9.08 19.47
N LYS A 127 -7.74 8.32 19.21
CA LYS A 127 -7.27 7.22 20.06
C LYS A 127 -6.14 7.61 21.01
N TYR A 128 -5.30 8.58 20.63
CA TYR A 128 -4.15 9.04 21.41
C TYR A 128 -4.26 10.57 21.59
N LYS A 129 -4.85 10.99 22.71
CA LYS A 129 -5.10 12.41 23.04
C LYS A 129 -3.83 13.28 23.10
N ASN A 130 -2.63 12.69 23.12
CA ASN A 130 -1.36 13.37 23.32
C ASN A 130 -0.36 13.19 22.15
N GLY A 131 -0.87 13.02 20.93
CA GLY A 131 -0.04 12.90 19.72
C GLY A 131 0.35 11.46 19.38
N VAL A 132 0.79 11.27 18.13
CA VAL A 132 1.10 9.97 17.53
C VAL A 132 2.62 9.78 17.47
N SER A 133 3.16 8.75 18.11
CA SER A 133 4.58 8.44 17.98
C SER A 133 4.90 7.73 16.65
N ALA A 134 6.10 7.91 16.11
CA ALA A 134 6.59 7.14 14.96
C ALA A 134 6.53 5.62 15.20
N GLU A 135 6.72 5.18 16.45
CA GLU A 135 6.51 3.79 16.92
C GLU A 135 5.06 3.32 16.74
N ALA A 136 4.07 4.18 16.99
CA ALA A 136 2.65 3.88 16.83
C ALA A 136 2.24 3.76 15.36
N VAL A 137 2.82 4.60 14.48
CA VAL A 137 2.65 4.50 13.02
C VAL A 137 3.31 3.22 12.48
N LYS A 138 4.50 2.84 12.97
CA LYS A 138 5.15 1.56 12.63
C LYS A 138 4.31 0.35 13.07
N LYS A 139 3.67 0.41 14.25
CA LYS A 139 2.75 -0.62 14.75
C LYS A 139 1.44 -0.77 13.96
N LEU A 140 1.03 0.27 13.24
CA LEU A 140 -0.13 0.21 12.33
C LEU A 140 0.23 -0.51 11.03
N HIS A 141 1.39 -0.21 10.44
CA HIS A 141 1.90 -0.96 9.28
C HIS A 141 2.18 -2.44 9.59
N SER A 142 2.60 -2.77 10.81
CA SER A 142 2.83 -4.17 11.21
C SER A 142 1.56 -5.01 11.37
N LYS A 143 0.36 -4.42 11.27
CA LYS A 143 -0.91 -5.17 11.30
C LYS A 143 -1.47 -5.46 9.91
N SER A 144 -1.00 -4.81 8.85
CA SER A 144 -1.62 -4.98 7.53
C SER A 144 -1.38 -6.36 6.90
N VAL A 145 -0.36 -7.10 7.35
CA VAL A 145 -0.12 -8.50 6.96
C VAL A 145 0.02 -9.33 8.23
N LEU A 146 -0.82 -10.36 8.36
CA LEU A 146 -0.69 -11.36 9.42
C LEU A 146 -0.09 -12.62 8.82
N VAL A 147 1.04 -13.08 9.36
CA VAL A 147 1.70 -14.32 8.96
C VAL A 147 1.53 -15.34 10.07
N SER A 148 1.07 -16.55 9.72
CA SER A 148 0.87 -17.67 10.63
C SER A 148 1.31 -18.98 9.96
N ASP A 149 1.47 -20.03 10.75
CA ASP A 149 1.69 -21.40 10.25
C ASP A 149 0.38 -22.19 10.16
N GLU A 150 -0.68 -21.71 10.81
CA GLU A 150 -1.98 -22.35 10.86
C GLU A 150 -3.10 -21.33 10.66
N LEU A 151 -4.17 -21.76 9.99
CA LEU A 151 -5.39 -20.97 9.86
C LEU A 151 -6.17 -21.03 11.17
N THR A 152 -6.54 -19.88 11.73
CA THR A 152 -7.33 -19.80 12.96
C THR A 152 -8.58 -18.96 12.78
N ALA A 153 -9.61 -19.23 13.58
CA ALA A 153 -10.85 -18.45 13.58
C ALA A 153 -10.59 -16.95 13.86
N LYS A 154 -9.63 -16.66 14.75
CA LYS A 154 -9.24 -15.29 15.10
C LYS A 154 -8.61 -14.56 13.92
N ASP A 155 -7.72 -15.21 13.18
CA ASP A 155 -7.05 -14.59 12.04
C ASP A 155 -8.03 -14.36 10.88
N LEU A 156 -8.95 -15.32 10.66
CA LEU A 156 -10.06 -15.17 9.72
C LEU A 156 -10.95 -13.99 10.11
N GLN A 157 -11.30 -13.85 11.39
CA GLN A 157 -12.07 -12.72 11.87
C GLN A 157 -11.34 -11.40 11.63
N SER A 158 -10.04 -11.31 11.94
CA SER A 158 -9.24 -10.12 11.66
C SER A 158 -9.20 -9.76 10.16
N LEU A 159 -9.14 -10.74 9.26
CA LEU A 159 -9.25 -10.51 7.82
C LEU A 159 -10.66 -10.03 7.43
N PHE A 160 -11.70 -10.73 7.88
CA PHE A 160 -13.08 -10.46 7.51
C PHE A 160 -13.61 -9.14 8.09
N GLU A 161 -13.03 -8.65 9.17
CA GLU A 161 -13.30 -7.34 9.75
C GLU A 161 -12.43 -6.22 9.17
N ASP A 162 -11.64 -6.50 8.12
CA ASP A 162 -10.73 -5.54 7.48
C ASP A 162 -9.65 -4.97 8.43
N GLN A 163 -9.34 -5.68 9.52
CA GLN A 163 -8.27 -5.29 10.47
C GLN A 163 -6.87 -5.53 9.90
N ILE A 164 -6.77 -6.45 8.94
CA ILE A 164 -5.56 -6.80 8.19
C ILE A 164 -5.89 -6.82 6.69
N CYS A 165 -4.92 -6.55 5.82
CA CYS A 165 -5.09 -6.61 4.36
C CYS A 165 -4.88 -8.03 3.82
N VAL A 166 -3.90 -8.74 4.38
CA VAL A 166 -3.48 -10.07 3.91
C VAL A 166 -3.26 -10.99 5.11
N LEU A 167 -3.81 -12.19 5.01
CA LEU A 167 -3.50 -13.33 5.87
C LEU A 167 -2.62 -14.31 5.08
N HIS A 168 -1.42 -14.57 5.57
CA HIS A 168 -0.43 -15.47 4.97
C HIS A 168 -0.22 -16.69 5.86
N ILE A 169 -0.68 -17.85 5.40
CA ILE A 169 -0.45 -19.14 6.07
C ILE A 169 0.69 -19.87 5.37
N ARG A 170 1.79 -20.08 6.08
CA ARG A 170 2.98 -20.75 5.55
C ARG A 170 2.77 -22.26 5.47
N ASN A 171 3.32 -22.89 4.44
CA ASN A 171 3.28 -24.34 4.25
C ASN A 171 1.85 -24.94 4.39
N PHE A 172 0.85 -24.19 3.94
CA PHE A 172 -0.56 -24.56 4.04
C PHE A 172 -0.86 -25.92 3.38
N ILE A 173 -0.16 -26.25 2.29
CA ILE A 173 -0.13 -27.59 1.70
C ILE A 173 1.29 -28.18 1.69
N PRO A 174 1.44 -29.52 1.74
CA PRO A 174 2.73 -30.17 1.63
C PRO A 174 3.38 -29.96 0.25
N GLN A 175 4.71 -29.92 0.21
CA GLN A 175 5.50 -29.79 -1.02
C GLN A 175 5.19 -30.88 -2.06
N GLU A 176 4.80 -32.08 -1.64
CA GLU A 176 4.36 -33.14 -2.56
C GLU A 176 3.11 -32.73 -3.37
N VAL A 177 2.12 -32.11 -2.70
CA VAL A 177 0.89 -31.63 -3.34
C VAL A 177 1.21 -30.48 -4.28
N THR A 178 2.08 -29.57 -3.83
CA THR A 178 2.61 -28.45 -4.61
C THR A 178 3.21 -28.93 -5.94
N GLY A 179 4.16 -29.88 -5.89
CA GLY A 179 4.84 -30.41 -7.07
C GLY A 179 3.90 -31.18 -8.02
N LYS A 180 3.07 -32.09 -7.48
CA LYS A 180 2.10 -32.85 -8.29
C LYS A 180 1.16 -31.95 -9.05
N LEU A 181 0.60 -30.95 -8.37
CA LEU A 181 -0.40 -30.08 -8.97
C LEU A 181 0.22 -29.07 -9.95
N ASN A 182 1.42 -28.57 -9.66
CA ASN A 182 2.15 -27.73 -10.61
C ASN A 182 2.38 -28.47 -11.92
N ASN A 183 2.91 -29.70 -11.86
CA ASN A 183 3.18 -30.51 -13.05
C ASN A 183 1.89 -30.81 -13.84
N PHE A 184 0.81 -31.19 -13.14
CA PHE A 184 -0.49 -31.42 -13.77
C PHE A 184 -0.99 -30.19 -14.55
N LEU A 185 -0.86 -28.99 -13.98
CA LEU A 185 -1.30 -27.75 -14.61
C LEU A 185 -0.46 -27.39 -15.84
N GLN A 186 0.85 -27.66 -15.81
CA GLN A 186 1.71 -27.48 -16.99
C GLN A 186 1.37 -28.49 -18.11
N GLU A 187 1.12 -29.75 -17.76
CA GLU A 187 0.81 -30.82 -18.73
C GLU A 187 -0.57 -30.67 -19.38
N LYS A 188 -1.58 -30.24 -18.62
CA LYS A 188 -2.94 -30.07 -19.16
C LYS A 188 -3.06 -28.88 -20.12
N GLY A 189 -2.13 -27.95 -20.05
CA GLY A 189 -2.23 -26.68 -20.74
C GLY A 189 -3.26 -25.76 -20.08
N SER A 190 -3.38 -24.58 -20.67
CA SER A 190 -4.11 -23.46 -20.07
C SER A 190 -4.66 -22.55 -21.15
N GLU A 191 -5.76 -21.88 -20.84
CA GLU A 191 -6.38 -20.87 -21.72
C GLU A 191 -6.15 -19.46 -21.15
N GLU A 192 -6.24 -18.42 -21.97
CA GLU A 192 -6.14 -17.05 -21.48
C GLU A 192 -7.26 -16.72 -20.47
N TYR A 193 -6.92 -15.96 -19.44
CA TYR A 193 -7.86 -15.40 -18.47
C TYR A 193 -8.00 -13.89 -18.66
N THR A 194 -9.14 -13.47 -19.19
CA THR A 194 -9.47 -12.06 -19.33
C THR A 194 -10.23 -11.55 -18.11
N HIS A 195 -10.04 -10.27 -17.80
CA HIS A 195 -10.69 -9.56 -16.70
C HIS A 195 -11.52 -8.41 -17.26
N GLU A 196 -12.64 -8.12 -16.61
CA GLU A 196 -13.49 -7.00 -16.94
C GLU A 196 -12.84 -5.69 -16.48
N VAL A 197 -12.69 -4.76 -17.42
CA VAL A 197 -12.26 -3.39 -17.13
C VAL A 197 -13.41 -2.46 -17.50
N ARG A 198 -13.88 -1.70 -16.51
CA ARG A 198 -14.94 -0.71 -16.71
C ARG A 198 -14.33 0.60 -17.17
N ASN A 199 -14.71 1.02 -18.38
CA ASN A 199 -14.28 2.28 -18.99
C ASN A 199 -15.09 3.46 -18.42
N LYS A 200 -14.57 4.69 -18.65
CA LYS A 200 -15.20 5.94 -18.20
C LYS A 200 -16.57 6.20 -18.82
N ASP A 201 -16.82 5.67 -20.02
CA ASP A 201 -18.11 5.77 -20.70
C ASP A 201 -19.12 4.71 -20.22
N GLY A 202 -18.76 3.91 -19.22
CA GLY A 202 -19.57 2.83 -18.68
C GLY A 202 -19.49 1.52 -19.47
N SER A 203 -18.77 1.47 -20.60
CA SER A 203 -18.54 0.23 -21.33
C SER A 203 -17.62 -0.71 -20.53
N THR A 204 -17.73 -2.01 -20.79
CA THR A 204 -16.87 -3.04 -20.19
C THR A 204 -16.07 -3.72 -21.28
N GLU A 205 -14.76 -3.71 -21.16
CA GLU A 205 -13.85 -4.44 -22.05
C GLU A 205 -13.21 -5.62 -21.33
N LEU A 206 -12.82 -6.63 -22.10
CA LEU A 206 -12.08 -7.78 -21.60
C LEU A 206 -10.58 -7.55 -21.84
N GLN A 207 -9.81 -7.45 -20.75
CA GLN A 207 -8.36 -7.27 -20.81
C GLN A 207 -7.61 -8.52 -20.35
N TYR A 208 -6.57 -8.90 -21.09
CA TYR A 208 -5.68 -10.00 -20.73
C TYR A 208 -4.47 -9.47 -19.94
N PHE A 209 -4.33 -9.90 -18.68
CA PHE A 209 -3.24 -9.49 -17.78
C PHE A 209 -2.08 -10.50 -17.71
N GLY A 210 -1.90 -11.34 -18.74
CA GLY A 210 -0.81 -12.32 -18.75
C GLY A 210 -1.04 -13.53 -17.84
N VAL A 211 -2.29 -13.79 -17.48
CA VAL A 211 -2.69 -14.90 -16.61
C VAL A 211 -3.42 -15.94 -17.44
N ASN A 212 -2.90 -17.15 -17.50
CA ASN A 212 -3.63 -18.29 -18.04
C ASN A 212 -4.36 -19.05 -16.93
N ARG A 213 -5.31 -19.89 -17.33
CA ARG A 213 -6.20 -20.61 -16.41
C ARG A 213 -6.51 -22.05 -16.82
N PHE A 214 -6.72 -22.89 -15.82
CA PHE A 214 -7.29 -24.24 -15.94
C PHE A 214 -8.63 -24.30 -15.20
N GLY A 215 -9.71 -24.51 -15.95
CA GLY A 215 -11.10 -24.40 -15.48
C GLY A 215 -11.79 -23.13 -15.97
N ARG A 216 -13.12 -23.08 -15.97
CA ARG A 216 -13.88 -21.91 -16.48
C ARG A 216 -14.28 -20.98 -15.33
N PRO A 217 -13.87 -19.70 -15.33
CA PRO A 217 -14.20 -18.75 -14.28
C PRO A 217 -15.63 -18.21 -14.45
N LEU A 218 -16.25 -17.78 -13.36
CA LEU A 218 -17.62 -17.24 -13.38
C LEU A 218 -17.71 -15.95 -14.19
N ASN A 219 -16.65 -15.15 -14.20
CA ASN A 219 -16.62 -13.88 -14.94
C ASN A 219 -16.79 -14.08 -16.46
N SER A 220 -16.40 -15.24 -16.99
CA SER A 220 -16.68 -15.62 -18.40
C SER A 220 -18.16 -15.73 -18.74
N THR A 221 -19.07 -15.70 -17.76
CA THR A 221 -20.52 -15.70 -17.98
C THR A 221 -21.13 -14.30 -17.91
N TYR A 222 -20.34 -13.27 -17.55
CA TYR A 222 -20.84 -11.91 -17.42
C TYR A 222 -21.25 -11.37 -18.79
N ASN A 223 -22.36 -10.63 -18.81
CA ASN A 223 -22.90 -9.99 -20.01
C ASN A 223 -23.19 -10.95 -21.19
N ASP A 224 -23.37 -12.26 -20.96
CA ASP A 224 -23.79 -13.21 -21.98
C ASP A 224 -25.33 -13.32 -22.03
N PRO A 225 -26.01 -12.66 -23.00
CA PRO A 225 -27.47 -12.69 -23.09
C PRO A 225 -28.01 -14.05 -23.53
N THR A 226 -27.17 -14.93 -24.11
CA THR A 226 -27.58 -16.25 -24.60
C THR A 226 -27.64 -17.29 -23.48
N GLY A 227 -26.90 -17.06 -22.39
CA GLY A 227 -26.72 -18.01 -21.30
C GLY A 227 -25.90 -19.25 -21.64
N GLU A 228 -25.32 -19.34 -22.85
CA GLU A 228 -24.51 -20.49 -23.27
C GLU A 228 -23.21 -20.61 -22.46
N SER A 229 -22.58 -19.49 -22.12
CA SER A 229 -21.37 -19.46 -21.29
C SER A 229 -21.67 -19.97 -19.88
N LEU A 230 -22.83 -19.62 -19.33
CA LEU A 230 -23.29 -20.11 -18.03
C LEU A 230 -23.59 -21.62 -18.05
N LYS A 231 -24.20 -22.14 -19.14
CA LYS A 231 -24.39 -23.59 -19.31
C LYS A 231 -23.05 -24.33 -19.34
N LYS A 232 -22.08 -23.83 -20.11
CA LYS A 232 -20.72 -24.39 -20.18
C LYS A 232 -20.02 -24.33 -18.83
N TYR A 233 -20.12 -23.20 -18.11
CA TYR A 233 -19.58 -23.05 -16.76
C TYR A 233 -20.07 -24.16 -15.82
N PHE A 234 -21.38 -24.41 -15.76
CA PHE A 234 -21.90 -25.48 -14.91
C PHE A 234 -21.52 -26.88 -15.41
N ALA A 235 -21.45 -27.10 -16.71
CA ALA A 235 -21.02 -28.37 -17.29
C ALA A 235 -19.54 -28.68 -16.95
N ASP A 236 -18.69 -27.66 -16.97
CA ASP A 236 -17.25 -27.78 -16.77
C ASP A 236 -16.85 -27.84 -15.28
N ALA A 237 -17.66 -27.25 -14.38
CA ALA A 237 -17.30 -27.03 -12.98
C ALA A 237 -16.89 -28.31 -12.23
N LEU A 238 -17.80 -29.30 -12.14
CA LEU A 238 -17.53 -30.52 -11.38
C LEU A 238 -16.44 -31.41 -12.02
N PRO A 239 -16.46 -31.68 -13.35
CA PRO A 239 -15.38 -32.42 -13.99
C PRO A 239 -14.00 -31.81 -13.78
N THR A 240 -13.90 -30.47 -13.81
CA THR A 240 -12.64 -29.75 -13.56
C THR A 240 -12.17 -29.92 -12.12
N MET A 241 -13.05 -29.71 -11.13
CA MET A 241 -12.70 -29.94 -9.72
C MET A 241 -12.23 -31.38 -9.48
N GLN A 242 -12.91 -32.37 -10.09
CA GLN A 242 -12.51 -33.76 -9.97
C GLN A 242 -11.16 -34.05 -10.63
N ALA A 243 -10.82 -33.38 -11.73
CA ALA A 243 -9.51 -33.53 -12.36
C ALA A 243 -8.38 -33.05 -11.43
N ILE A 244 -8.56 -31.90 -10.78
CA ILE A 244 -7.62 -31.38 -9.77
C ILE A 244 -7.50 -32.34 -8.59
N ARG A 245 -8.63 -32.85 -8.06
CA ARG A 245 -8.63 -33.85 -6.97
C ARG A 245 -7.87 -35.12 -7.34
N ARG A 246 -8.08 -35.64 -8.56
CA ARG A 246 -7.37 -36.83 -9.04
C ARG A 246 -5.87 -36.60 -9.18
N ALA A 247 -5.44 -35.40 -9.58
CA ALA A 247 -4.03 -35.07 -9.75
C ALA A 247 -3.22 -35.15 -8.44
N VAL A 248 -3.87 -34.93 -7.29
CA VAL A 248 -3.21 -34.91 -5.99
C VAL A 248 -3.57 -36.09 -5.08
N HIS A 249 -4.43 -37.00 -5.53
CA HIS A 249 -4.80 -38.20 -4.78
C HIS A 249 -3.56 -38.99 -4.32
N PRO A 250 -3.51 -39.53 -3.09
CA PRO A 250 -4.57 -39.59 -2.07
C PRO A 250 -4.71 -38.35 -1.18
N CYS A 251 -3.96 -37.27 -1.44
CA CYS A 251 -4.08 -36.02 -0.67
C CYS A 251 -5.35 -35.24 -1.05
N LEU A 252 -5.80 -34.36 -0.16
CA LEU A 252 -6.83 -33.37 -0.48
C LEU A 252 -6.30 -32.35 -1.50
N SER A 253 -7.19 -31.85 -2.36
CA SER A 253 -6.87 -30.65 -3.15
C SER A 253 -6.71 -29.45 -2.22
N PRO A 254 -5.88 -28.45 -2.58
CA PRO A 254 -5.65 -27.28 -1.72
C PRO A 254 -6.93 -26.55 -1.33
N ILE A 255 -7.88 -26.49 -2.26
CA ILE A 255 -9.15 -25.80 -2.06
C ILE A 255 -10.16 -26.67 -1.30
N ASP A 256 -10.12 -28.00 -1.42
CA ASP A 256 -10.91 -28.86 -0.54
C ASP A 256 -10.40 -28.81 0.90
N LYS A 257 -9.08 -28.79 1.13
CA LYS A 257 -8.49 -28.55 2.46
C LYS A 257 -8.99 -27.24 3.05
N LEU A 258 -8.88 -26.14 2.30
CA LEU A 258 -9.37 -24.83 2.73
C LEU A 258 -10.86 -24.86 3.08
N ARG A 259 -11.70 -25.52 2.28
CA ARG A 259 -13.14 -25.60 2.53
C ARG A 259 -13.46 -26.30 3.85
N VAL A 260 -12.76 -27.40 4.16
CA VAL A 260 -12.94 -28.13 5.42
C VAL A 260 -12.49 -27.27 6.60
N GLU A 261 -11.31 -26.66 6.52
CA GLU A 261 -10.81 -25.83 7.63
C GLU A 261 -11.67 -24.59 7.86
N LEU A 262 -12.17 -23.95 6.79
CA LEU A 262 -13.13 -22.85 6.95
C LEU A 262 -14.42 -23.32 7.63
N ASP A 263 -14.96 -24.49 7.27
CA ASP A 263 -16.17 -25.06 7.88
C ASP A 263 -15.99 -25.38 9.37
N GLU A 264 -14.80 -25.83 9.77
CA GLU A 264 -14.47 -26.12 11.17
C GLU A 264 -14.20 -24.86 12.00
N LEU A 265 -13.61 -23.82 11.39
CA LEU A 265 -13.18 -22.61 12.09
C LEU A 265 -14.24 -21.51 12.13
N TRP A 266 -15.12 -21.46 11.13
CA TRP A 266 -16.10 -20.38 11.00
C TRP A 266 -17.44 -20.78 11.62
N THR A 267 -18.06 -19.87 12.37
CA THR A 267 -19.32 -20.17 13.07
C THR A 267 -20.54 -20.19 12.16
N GLY A 268 -20.46 -19.50 11.02
CA GLY A 268 -21.48 -19.53 9.96
C GLY A 268 -21.26 -20.71 9.01
N LYS A 269 -22.21 -20.95 8.11
CA LYS A 269 -22.11 -22.08 7.17
C LYS A 269 -21.02 -21.80 6.14
N VAL A 270 -20.25 -22.82 5.78
CA VAL A 270 -19.25 -22.73 4.71
C VAL A 270 -19.64 -23.63 3.55
N ASN A 271 -19.87 -23.04 2.37
CA ASN A 271 -20.38 -23.79 1.21
C ASN A 271 -19.76 -23.35 -0.10
N VAL A 272 -19.67 -24.27 -1.06
CA VAL A 272 -19.57 -23.85 -2.47
C VAL A 272 -20.85 -23.11 -2.83
N ALA A 273 -20.71 -21.93 -3.44
CA ALA A 273 -21.83 -21.08 -3.82
C ALA A 273 -22.81 -21.85 -4.72
N THR A 274 -24.09 -21.48 -4.61
CA THR A 274 -25.14 -22.02 -5.46
C THR A 274 -25.67 -20.88 -6.32
N LEU A 275 -25.62 -21.05 -7.63
CA LEU A 275 -26.19 -20.13 -8.61
C LEU A 275 -27.20 -20.90 -9.46
N ASN A 276 -28.41 -20.36 -9.61
CA ASN A 276 -29.51 -21.01 -10.35
C ASN A 276 -29.75 -22.48 -9.93
N GLY A 277 -29.68 -22.76 -8.63
CA GLY A 277 -29.87 -24.10 -8.06
C GLY A 277 -28.71 -25.08 -8.29
N LYS A 278 -27.60 -24.65 -8.91
CA LYS A 278 -26.42 -25.48 -9.20
C LYS A 278 -25.20 -24.99 -8.45
N LYS A 279 -24.32 -25.92 -8.05
CA LYS A 279 -23.03 -25.57 -7.45
C LYS A 279 -22.12 -24.92 -8.48
N THR A 280 -21.44 -23.86 -8.05
CA THR A 280 -20.43 -23.17 -8.86
C THR A 280 -19.12 -23.93 -8.91
N PHE A 281 -18.22 -23.48 -9.77
CA PHE A 281 -16.83 -23.93 -9.79
C PHE A 281 -16.06 -23.30 -8.62
N CYS A 282 -15.07 -24.00 -8.09
CA CYS A 282 -14.22 -23.55 -6.99
C CYS A 282 -12.83 -24.20 -7.15
N GLY A 283 -11.77 -23.39 -7.11
CA GLY A 283 -10.40 -23.86 -7.27
C GLY A 283 -9.88 -23.87 -8.70
N ILE A 284 -9.80 -22.70 -9.34
CA ILE A 284 -9.21 -22.53 -10.66
C ILE A 284 -7.69 -22.62 -10.58
N GLY A 285 -7.04 -23.28 -11.54
CA GLY A 285 -5.58 -23.16 -11.71
C GLY A 285 -5.23 -21.84 -12.39
N ARG A 286 -4.24 -21.11 -11.88
CA ARG A 286 -3.68 -19.88 -12.46
C ARG A 286 -2.23 -20.13 -12.85
N ILE A 287 -1.86 -19.82 -14.09
CA ILE A 287 -0.52 -20.03 -14.63
C ILE A 287 -0.07 -18.72 -15.29
N MET A 288 0.98 -18.10 -14.77
CA MET A 288 1.49 -16.83 -15.29
C MET A 288 2.90 -17.02 -15.84
N PRO A 289 3.09 -17.02 -17.18
CA PRO A 289 4.42 -17.06 -17.78
C PRO A 289 5.22 -15.79 -17.45
N ALA A 290 6.52 -15.94 -17.16
CA ALA A 290 7.38 -14.79 -16.86
C ALA A 290 7.48 -13.79 -18.02
N SER A 291 7.39 -14.28 -19.26
CA SER A 291 7.36 -13.46 -20.48
C SER A 291 6.19 -12.47 -20.55
N LEU A 292 5.11 -12.73 -19.81
CA LEU A 292 3.91 -11.90 -19.77
C LEU A 292 3.74 -11.16 -18.43
N SER A 293 4.66 -11.34 -17.48
CA SER A 293 4.56 -10.78 -16.11
C SER A 293 4.50 -9.26 -16.04
N SER A 294 4.97 -8.55 -17.08
CA SER A 294 4.83 -7.10 -17.13
C SER A 294 3.37 -6.65 -17.23
N LEU A 295 2.49 -7.47 -17.81
CA LEU A 295 1.07 -7.14 -17.99
C LEU A 295 0.33 -7.05 -16.65
N SER A 296 0.63 -7.93 -15.71
CA SER A 296 0.02 -7.93 -14.37
C SER A 296 0.55 -6.83 -13.44
N ALA A 297 1.66 -6.17 -13.83
CA ALA A 297 2.31 -5.14 -13.04
C ALA A 297 1.88 -3.71 -13.42
N ILE A 298 1.23 -3.52 -14.58
CA ILE A 298 0.99 -2.19 -15.18
C ILE A 298 0.13 -1.32 -14.26
N GLN A 299 -1.07 -1.78 -13.92
CA GLN A 299 -1.99 -1.07 -13.03
C GLN A 299 -2.62 -2.06 -12.04
N PRO A 300 -2.91 -1.62 -10.81
CA PRO A 300 -3.71 -2.42 -9.90
C PRO A 300 -5.14 -2.60 -10.43
N HIS A 301 -5.77 -3.68 -9.99
CA HIS A 301 -7.18 -3.95 -10.18
C HIS A 301 -7.83 -4.28 -8.83
N PHE A 302 -9.14 -4.44 -8.84
CA PHE A 302 -9.89 -5.05 -7.75
C PHE A 302 -10.85 -6.06 -8.37
N ASP A 303 -11.19 -7.12 -7.64
CA ASP A 303 -12.18 -8.10 -8.08
C ASP A 303 -13.46 -7.95 -7.27
N ALA A 304 -14.58 -7.97 -7.97
CA ALA A 304 -15.90 -8.02 -7.39
C ALA A 304 -16.87 -8.79 -8.27
N VAL A 305 -17.57 -9.77 -7.68
CA VAL A 305 -18.70 -10.42 -8.32
C VAL A 305 -19.87 -9.43 -8.40
N PRO A 306 -20.56 -9.32 -9.56
CA PRO A 306 -21.74 -8.49 -9.65
C PRO A 306 -22.82 -8.93 -8.65
N THR A 307 -23.47 -7.96 -8.01
CA THR A 307 -24.51 -8.21 -6.99
C THR A 307 -25.69 -9.02 -7.54
N SER A 308 -25.93 -9.00 -8.85
CA SER A 308 -26.95 -9.82 -9.53
C SER A 308 -26.69 -11.33 -9.43
N TYR A 309 -25.45 -11.77 -9.25
CA TYR A 309 -25.09 -13.18 -9.10
C TYR A 309 -25.27 -13.64 -7.65
N PHE A 310 -24.77 -12.84 -6.69
CA PHE A 310 -24.82 -13.15 -5.26
C PHE A 310 -25.21 -11.90 -4.45
N PRO A 311 -26.51 -11.60 -4.30
CA PRO A 311 -26.97 -10.36 -3.68
C PRO A 311 -26.72 -10.28 -2.17
N THR A 312 -26.41 -11.40 -1.52
CA THR A 312 -26.19 -11.47 -0.08
C THR A 312 -24.73 -11.21 0.32
N ILE A 313 -23.79 -11.23 -0.63
CA ILE A 313 -22.36 -10.98 -0.35
C ILE A 313 -22.16 -9.49 -0.04
N PHE A 314 -21.63 -9.20 1.15
CA PHE A 314 -21.26 -7.83 1.51
C PHE A 314 -19.75 -7.62 1.55
N LYS A 315 -18.94 -8.68 1.70
CA LYS A 315 -17.47 -8.64 1.56
C LYS A 315 -16.97 -9.77 0.67
N GLN A 316 -15.92 -9.50 -0.11
CA GLN A 316 -15.30 -10.46 -1.02
C GLN A 316 -13.81 -10.57 -0.77
N PHE A 317 -13.32 -11.80 -0.75
CA PHE A 317 -11.93 -12.16 -0.56
C PHE A 317 -11.50 -13.15 -1.64
N ALA A 318 -10.20 -13.33 -1.80
CA ALA A 318 -9.61 -14.42 -2.56
C ALA A 318 -8.72 -15.24 -1.64
N ALA A 319 -8.67 -16.54 -1.89
CA ALA A 319 -7.68 -17.45 -1.34
C ALA A 319 -6.83 -18.00 -2.49
N ASN A 320 -5.53 -17.78 -2.40
CA ASN A 320 -4.54 -18.23 -3.38
C ASN A 320 -3.56 -19.19 -2.71
N VAL A 321 -3.53 -20.45 -3.14
CA VAL A 321 -2.52 -21.42 -2.72
C VAL A 321 -1.45 -21.52 -3.79
N TYR A 322 -0.21 -21.23 -3.41
CA TYR A 322 0.92 -21.09 -4.33
C TYR A 322 1.57 -22.45 -4.61
N LEU A 323 1.76 -22.76 -5.89
CA LEU A 323 2.38 -24.00 -6.36
C LEU A 323 3.80 -23.76 -6.87
N ASN A 324 4.02 -22.65 -7.56
CA ASN A 324 5.35 -22.22 -7.97
C ASN A 324 5.45 -20.70 -7.87
N VAL A 325 6.55 -20.21 -7.30
CA VAL A 325 6.80 -18.77 -7.13
C VAL A 325 8.20 -18.45 -7.69
N PRO A 326 8.33 -17.41 -8.53
CA PRO A 326 9.62 -16.97 -9.04
C PRO A 326 10.60 -16.56 -7.93
N HIS A 327 11.91 -16.73 -8.19
CA HIS A 327 12.93 -16.28 -7.25
C HIS A 327 12.96 -14.75 -7.10
N GLN A 328 12.73 -14.01 -8.19
CA GLN A 328 12.69 -12.55 -8.24
C GLN A 328 11.34 -12.07 -8.77
N GLY A 329 10.68 -11.17 -8.04
CA GLY A 329 9.36 -10.66 -8.41
C GLY A 329 8.24 -11.64 -8.09
N GLY A 330 7.03 -11.33 -8.58
CA GLY A 330 5.86 -12.22 -8.48
C GLY A 330 5.20 -12.16 -7.11
N GLU A 331 5.59 -11.18 -6.30
CA GLU A 331 4.95 -10.84 -5.05
C GLU A 331 3.53 -10.31 -5.30
N LEU A 332 2.67 -10.51 -4.31
CA LEU A 332 1.43 -9.77 -4.21
C LEU A 332 1.77 -8.34 -3.80
N GLU A 333 1.30 -7.39 -4.59
CA GLU A 333 1.30 -5.97 -4.25
C GLU A 333 -0.13 -5.56 -3.91
N ILE A 334 -0.37 -5.01 -2.71
CA ILE A 334 -1.71 -4.63 -2.26
C ILE A 334 -1.67 -3.28 -1.55
N TRP A 335 -2.69 -2.46 -1.75
CA TRP A 335 -2.77 -1.14 -1.12
C TRP A 335 -3.70 -1.17 0.09
N ASN A 336 -3.21 -0.66 1.22
CA ASN A 336 -4.02 -0.52 2.43
C ASN A 336 -4.89 0.74 2.36
N VAL A 337 -5.84 0.73 1.44
CA VAL A 337 -6.92 1.72 1.34
C VAL A 337 -8.25 1.04 1.62
N PRO A 338 -9.30 1.79 1.99
CA PRO A 338 -10.64 1.21 2.14
C PRO A 338 -11.04 0.35 0.93
N PRO A 339 -11.72 -0.79 1.13
CA PRO A 339 -12.22 -1.60 0.02
C PRO A 339 -13.18 -0.78 -0.86
N VAL A 340 -13.06 -0.96 -2.18
CA VAL A 340 -13.94 -0.31 -3.16
C VAL A 340 -15.40 -0.71 -2.91
N ASP A 341 -16.27 0.28 -2.77
CA ASP A 341 -17.71 0.06 -2.69
C ASP A 341 -18.29 -0.12 -4.08
N VAL A 342 -18.66 -1.35 -4.41
CA VAL A 342 -19.21 -1.72 -5.73
C VAL A 342 -20.66 -1.28 -5.90
N SER A 343 -21.30 -0.79 -4.84
CA SER A 343 -22.61 -0.14 -4.93
C SER A 343 -22.52 1.34 -5.28
N ASP A 344 -21.33 1.94 -5.20
CA ASP A 344 -21.10 3.31 -5.64
C ASP A 344 -20.99 3.37 -7.17
N GLU A 345 -22.08 3.78 -7.81
CA GLU A 345 -22.15 3.97 -9.27
C GLU A 345 -21.23 5.10 -9.76
N ASN A 346 -20.79 6.01 -8.87
CA ASN A 346 -19.91 7.12 -9.20
C ASN A 346 -18.42 6.77 -9.04
N PHE A 347 -18.09 5.58 -8.51
CA PHE A 347 -16.71 5.17 -8.36
C PHE A 347 -16.05 5.03 -9.74
N THR A 348 -14.99 5.79 -9.96
CA THR A 348 -14.20 5.75 -11.21
C THR A 348 -12.75 5.42 -10.89
N ILE A 349 -12.20 4.45 -11.61
CA ILE A 349 -10.77 4.12 -11.51
C ILE A 349 -9.98 5.20 -12.25
N PRO A 350 -9.01 5.87 -11.60
CA PRO A 350 -8.12 6.81 -12.29
C PRO A 350 -7.32 6.10 -13.40
N ALA A 351 -7.01 6.81 -14.49
CA ALA A 351 -6.24 6.24 -15.58
C ALA A 351 -4.84 5.77 -15.15
N ASP A 352 -4.23 6.48 -14.19
CA ASP A 352 -3.03 6.05 -13.49
C ASP A 352 -3.35 5.87 -12.00
N TRP A 353 -4.09 4.80 -11.70
CA TRP A 353 -4.52 4.50 -10.35
C TRP A 353 -3.33 4.25 -9.42
N ARG A 354 -2.31 3.55 -9.92
CA ARG A 354 -1.08 3.23 -9.18
C ARG A 354 -0.43 4.49 -8.59
N SER A 355 -0.26 5.55 -9.39
CA SER A 355 0.35 6.80 -8.91
C SER A 355 -0.53 7.60 -7.95
N ALA A 356 -1.85 7.36 -7.96
CA ALA A 356 -2.79 8.00 -7.05
C ALA A 356 -2.93 7.28 -5.69
N LEU A 357 -2.43 6.05 -5.59
CA LEU A 357 -2.52 5.24 -4.39
C LEU A 357 -1.31 5.47 -3.45
N PRO A 358 -1.45 5.23 -2.14
CA PRO A 358 -0.34 5.34 -1.19
C PRO A 358 0.72 4.25 -1.43
N THR A 359 1.75 4.18 -0.58
CA THR A 359 2.72 3.10 -0.64
C THR A 359 2.04 1.74 -0.51
N SER A 360 2.37 0.82 -1.41
CA SER A 360 1.85 -0.54 -1.40
C SER A 360 2.54 -1.42 -0.36
N ILE A 361 1.87 -2.51 -0.01
CA ILE A 361 2.39 -3.61 0.80
C ILE A 361 2.79 -4.72 -0.17
N ILE A 362 4.01 -5.24 0.01
CA ILE A 362 4.55 -6.34 -0.78
C ILE A 362 4.57 -7.62 0.06
N VAL A 363 3.92 -8.67 -0.43
CA VAL A 363 3.86 -9.99 0.22
C VAL A 363 4.42 -11.05 -0.72
N LYS A 364 5.51 -11.70 -0.31
CA LYS A 364 6.14 -12.78 -1.07
C LYS A 364 5.69 -14.14 -0.53
N PRO A 365 4.88 -14.90 -1.28
CA PRO A 365 4.54 -16.27 -0.92
C PRO A 365 5.70 -17.23 -1.21
N GLY A 366 5.77 -18.33 -0.48
CA GLY A 366 6.53 -19.52 -0.83
C GLY A 366 5.65 -20.59 -1.51
N PRO A 367 6.25 -21.58 -2.19
CA PRO A 367 5.52 -22.75 -2.65
C PRO A 367 4.87 -23.49 -1.47
N GLY A 368 3.58 -23.78 -1.59
CA GLY A 368 2.74 -24.39 -0.56
C GLY A 368 2.02 -23.39 0.35
N ASP A 369 2.32 -22.09 0.26
CA ASP A 369 1.69 -21.07 1.10
C ASP A 369 0.28 -20.73 0.61
N LEU A 370 -0.58 -20.30 1.54
CA LEU A 370 -1.89 -19.72 1.29
C LEU A 370 -1.85 -18.22 1.59
N LEU A 371 -2.29 -17.40 0.65
CA LEU A 371 -2.62 -15.99 0.89
C LEU A 371 -4.12 -15.77 0.78
N LEU A 372 -4.72 -15.17 1.81
CA LEU A 372 -6.07 -14.62 1.76
C LEU A 372 -6.02 -13.09 1.79
N LEU A 373 -6.83 -12.44 0.95
CA LEU A 373 -6.89 -10.98 0.85
C LEU A 373 -8.31 -10.50 0.51
N ASN A 374 -8.67 -9.30 0.93
CA ASN A 374 -9.89 -8.62 0.46
C ASN A 374 -9.67 -8.13 -0.97
N THR A 375 -10.38 -8.70 -1.94
CA THR A 375 -10.15 -8.41 -3.38
C THR A 375 -10.74 -7.10 -3.83
N ARG A 376 -11.59 -6.46 -3.00
CA ARG A 376 -12.10 -5.11 -3.28
C ARG A 376 -11.07 -4.04 -2.95
N ARG A 377 -9.92 -4.39 -2.35
CA ARG A 377 -8.78 -3.48 -2.25
C ARG A 377 -7.96 -3.52 -3.54
N PRO A 378 -7.35 -2.42 -3.97
CA PRO A 378 -6.47 -2.42 -5.14
C PRO A 378 -5.32 -3.39 -4.91
N HIS A 379 -5.03 -4.22 -5.91
CA HIS A 379 -3.94 -5.17 -5.86
C HIS A 379 -3.38 -5.48 -7.26
N ALA A 380 -2.13 -5.92 -7.30
CA ALA A 380 -1.38 -6.26 -8.51
C ALA A 380 -0.39 -7.39 -8.21
N ILE A 381 0.19 -7.97 -9.27
CA ILE A 381 1.32 -8.88 -9.15
C ILE A 381 2.55 -8.19 -9.71
N THR A 382 3.61 -8.09 -8.91
CA THR A 382 4.86 -7.46 -9.34
C THR A 382 5.46 -8.23 -10.53
N LYS A 383 6.14 -7.49 -11.43
CA LYS A 383 6.84 -8.10 -12.56
C LYS A 383 7.87 -9.11 -12.05
N PHE A 384 8.00 -10.25 -12.74
CA PHE A 384 8.96 -11.30 -12.38
C PHE A 384 9.77 -11.81 -13.55
N ALA A 385 10.89 -12.45 -13.23
CA ALA A 385 11.79 -13.08 -14.19
C ALA A 385 11.96 -14.57 -13.86
N GLY A 386 12.32 -15.35 -14.88
CA GLY A 386 12.54 -16.79 -14.76
C GLY A 386 12.05 -17.55 -15.98
N THR A 387 12.35 -18.85 -16.02
CA THR A 387 11.84 -19.78 -17.04
C THR A 387 10.53 -20.43 -16.61
N GLU A 388 10.36 -20.65 -15.31
CA GLU A 388 9.18 -21.31 -14.76
C GLU A 388 8.04 -20.32 -14.51
N PRO A 389 6.78 -20.71 -14.80
CA PRO A 389 5.62 -19.85 -14.59
C PRO A 389 5.26 -19.77 -13.11
N ARG A 390 4.83 -18.58 -12.67
CA ARG A 390 4.18 -18.41 -11.36
C ARG A 390 2.84 -19.13 -11.39
N THR A 391 2.64 -20.09 -10.51
CA THR A 391 1.46 -20.98 -10.55
C THR A 391 0.77 -21.02 -9.20
N SER A 392 -0.56 -20.92 -9.20
CA SER A 392 -1.40 -21.04 -7.99
C SER A 392 -2.72 -21.73 -8.28
N VAL A 393 -3.43 -22.14 -7.22
CA VAL A 393 -4.84 -22.48 -7.27
C VAL A 393 -5.61 -21.45 -6.47
N GLN A 394 -6.71 -20.95 -7.02
CA GLN A 394 -7.45 -19.83 -6.46
C GLN A 394 -8.94 -20.14 -6.33
N THR A 395 -9.56 -19.58 -5.30
CA THR A 395 -11.00 -19.38 -5.21
C THR A 395 -11.31 -18.01 -4.64
N PHE A 396 -12.45 -17.44 -5.00
CA PHE A 396 -13.07 -16.35 -4.27
C PHE A 396 -13.86 -16.88 -3.07
N ILE A 397 -14.02 -16.02 -2.08
CA ILE A 397 -14.73 -16.21 -0.83
C ILE A 397 -15.64 -15.00 -0.63
N GLY A 398 -16.90 -15.22 -0.31
CA GLY A 398 -17.89 -14.18 -0.05
C GLY A 398 -18.45 -14.37 1.34
N LEU A 399 -18.42 -13.31 2.13
CA LEU A 399 -19.09 -13.25 3.42
C LEU A 399 -20.49 -12.67 3.21
N THR A 400 -21.52 -13.41 3.60
CA THR A 400 -22.93 -12.98 3.48
C THR A 400 -23.38 -12.23 4.71
N LYS A 401 -24.46 -11.44 4.58
CA LYS A 401 -25.03 -10.66 5.71
C LYS A 401 -25.44 -11.54 6.90
N GLU A 402 -25.72 -12.82 6.66
CA GLU A 402 -26.04 -13.84 7.66
C GLU A 402 -24.79 -14.43 8.32
N SER A 403 -23.60 -13.91 8.00
CA SER A 403 -22.29 -14.44 8.40
C SER A 403 -21.97 -15.82 7.83
N ASP A 404 -22.64 -16.26 6.75
CA ASP A 404 -22.25 -17.45 6.01
C ASP A 404 -21.07 -17.14 5.07
N VAL A 405 -20.26 -18.15 4.77
CA VAL A 405 -19.16 -18.09 3.81
C VAL A 405 -19.50 -18.92 2.59
N ILE A 406 -19.40 -18.31 1.42
CA ILE A 406 -19.57 -19.01 0.14
C ILE A 406 -18.33 -18.90 -0.74
N LEU A 407 -18.02 -19.98 -1.47
CA LEU A 407 -16.85 -20.06 -2.35
C LEU A 407 -17.24 -20.26 -3.82
N TRP A 408 -16.58 -19.54 -4.72
CA TRP A 408 -16.74 -19.68 -6.17
C TRP A 408 -15.46 -19.26 -6.89
N VAL A 409 -15.41 -19.47 -8.20
CA VAL A 409 -14.41 -18.85 -9.08
C VAL A 409 -14.95 -18.65 -10.47
#